data_AF-A0A7S1SLX1-F1
#
_entry.id   AF-A0A7S1SLX1-F1
#
_cell.length_a   1.000
_cell.length_b   1.000
_cell.length_c   1.000
_cell.angle_alpha   90.00
_cell.angle_beta   90.00
_cell.angle_gamma   90.00
#
_symmetry.space_group_name_H-M   'P 1'
#
loop_
_entity.id
_entity.type
_entity.pdbx_description
1 polymer ?
#
loop_
_entity_poly.entity_id
_entity_poly.type
_entity_poly.pdbx_seq_one_letter_code
_entity_poly.pdbx_strand_id
1 'polypeptide(L)'
;DGVADEAAGLTDVPTLVLKDQVLPFLDFRTLCALACAGSPLLRDICEADALWEPLANANSWGRLDQETWKQAYKRQKAELCTCCQKRTKYLFAITGCRLCEACEHANPHRYSLVTACEATEHYGLSAVNLLNLKGPLKKLGTSFYLRCEVAQAAAAAVN
;
A
#
# COMPACT_ATOMS: atom_id res chain seq x y z
N ASP A 1 -14.52 1.14 4.13
CA ASP A 1 -15.33 2.26 3.61
C ASP A 1 -14.95 3.62 4.17
N GLY A 2 -13.71 4.09 3.95
CA GLY A 2 -13.27 5.42 4.44
C GLY A 2 -12.72 6.36 3.37
N VAL A 3 -12.40 5.85 2.18
CA VAL A 3 -11.75 6.63 1.11
C VAL A 3 -12.78 7.33 0.21
N ALA A 4 -14.02 6.85 0.19
CA ALA A 4 -15.08 7.41 -0.66
C ALA A 4 -15.57 8.77 -0.17
N ASP A 5 -15.57 9.01 1.15
CA ASP A 5 -16.06 10.25 1.76
C ASP A 5 -15.04 11.40 1.60
N GLU A 6 -13.74 11.12 1.80
CA GLU A 6 -12.67 12.10 1.58
C GLU A 6 -12.53 12.52 0.09
N ALA A 7 -12.87 11.62 -0.84
CA ALA A 7 -12.83 11.91 -2.27
C ALA A 7 -13.92 12.91 -2.71
N ALA A 8 -15.04 13.01 -1.97
CA ALA A 8 -16.13 13.94 -2.28
C ALA A 8 -15.78 15.40 -1.97
N GLY A 9 -14.92 15.66 -0.98
CA GLY A 9 -14.44 17.01 -0.68
C GLY A 9 -13.45 17.57 -1.71
N LEU A 10 -12.84 16.70 -2.52
CA LEU A 10 -11.84 17.08 -3.52
C LEU A 10 -12.44 17.52 -4.86
N THR A 11 -13.72 17.29 -5.12
CA THR A 11 -14.37 17.74 -6.38
C THR A 11 -14.62 19.26 -6.43
N ASP A 12 -14.68 19.93 -5.28
CA ASP A 12 -14.91 21.38 -5.20
C ASP A 12 -13.60 22.20 -5.25
N VAL A 13 -12.45 21.53 -5.21
CA VAL A 13 -11.14 22.18 -5.26
C VAL A 13 -10.75 22.46 -6.71
N PRO A 14 -10.28 23.69 -7.04
CA PRO A 14 -9.83 24.00 -8.40
C PRO A 14 -8.76 23.02 -8.89
N THR A 15 -8.93 22.55 -10.13
CA THR A 15 -8.08 21.55 -10.80
C THR A 15 -6.58 21.85 -10.73
N LEU A 16 -6.21 23.13 -10.79
CA LEU A 16 -4.83 23.61 -10.69
C LEU A 16 -4.26 23.43 -9.27
N VAL A 17 -5.04 23.70 -8.24
CA VAL A 17 -4.62 23.53 -6.84
C VAL A 17 -4.45 22.05 -6.52
N LEU A 18 -5.37 21.20 -7.00
CA LEU A 18 -5.25 19.75 -6.87
C LEU A 18 -3.95 19.25 -7.51
N LYS A 19 -3.72 19.60 -8.78
CA LYS A 19 -2.58 19.13 -9.56
C LYS A 19 -1.23 19.55 -8.98
N ASP A 20 -1.11 20.80 -8.55
CA ASP A 20 0.19 21.36 -8.19
C ASP A 20 0.49 21.30 -6.68
N GLN A 21 -0.53 21.25 -5.82
CA GLN A 21 -0.34 21.35 -4.36
C GLN A 21 -0.80 20.13 -3.57
N VAL A 22 -1.67 19.27 -4.12
CA VAL A 22 -2.23 18.13 -3.37
C VAL A 22 -1.69 16.82 -3.90
N LEU A 23 -1.92 16.54 -5.19
CA LEU A 23 -1.57 15.26 -5.80
C LEU A 23 -0.07 14.89 -5.71
N PRO A 24 0.90 15.82 -5.81
CA PRO A 24 2.32 15.46 -5.70
C PRO A 24 2.73 14.92 -4.32
N PHE A 25 1.95 15.22 -3.28
CA PHE A 25 2.23 14.78 -1.91
C PHE A 25 1.51 13.48 -1.55
N LEU A 26 0.59 13.02 -2.38
CA LEU A 26 -0.14 11.78 -2.15
C LEU A 26 0.69 10.56 -2.53
N ASP A 27 0.49 9.49 -1.77
CA ASP A 27 1.10 8.21 -2.12
C ASP A 27 0.44 7.61 -3.38
N PHE A 28 1.16 6.68 -4.02
CA PHE A 28 0.73 6.07 -5.28
C PHE A 28 -0.60 5.31 -5.15
N ARG A 29 -0.85 4.67 -4.00
CA ARG A 29 -2.08 3.91 -3.79
C ARG A 29 -3.28 4.85 -3.70
N THR A 30 -3.11 5.99 -3.03
CA THR A 30 -4.12 7.04 -2.94
C THR A 30 -4.37 7.66 -4.31
N LEU A 31 -3.34 7.96 -5.09
CA LEU A 31 -3.48 8.44 -6.48
C LEU A 31 -4.21 7.42 -7.38
N CYS A 32 -3.92 6.13 -7.25
CA CYS A 32 -4.65 5.09 -7.98
C CYS A 32 -6.11 4.96 -7.52
N ALA A 33 -6.38 5.09 -6.22
CA ALA A 33 -7.73 5.06 -5.70
C ALA A 33 -8.56 6.25 -6.22
N LEU A 34 -7.96 7.45 -6.27
CA LEU A 34 -8.59 8.64 -6.85
C LEU A 34 -8.85 8.51 -8.35
N ALA A 35 -7.94 7.87 -9.09
CA ALA A 35 -8.15 7.58 -10.51
C ALA A 35 -9.34 6.62 -10.75
N CYS A 36 -9.60 5.73 -9.81
CA CYS A 36 -10.73 4.80 -9.85
C CYS A 36 -12.01 5.37 -9.20
N ALA A 37 -11.93 6.50 -8.51
CA ALA A 37 -13.08 7.16 -7.93
C ALA A 37 -13.98 7.68 -9.07
N GLY A 38 -15.30 7.68 -8.86
CA GLY A 38 -16.31 7.96 -9.90
C GLY A 38 -16.27 9.36 -10.53
N SER A 39 -15.28 10.20 -10.20
CA SER A 39 -15.10 11.54 -10.81
C SER A 39 -14.25 11.45 -12.08
N PRO A 40 -14.82 11.76 -13.27
CA PRO A 40 -14.07 11.72 -14.52
C PRO A 40 -12.92 12.74 -14.54
N LEU A 41 -13.10 13.90 -13.89
CA LEU A 41 -12.07 14.94 -13.80
C LEU A 41 -10.82 14.43 -13.05
N LEU A 42 -11.00 13.79 -11.89
CA LEU A 42 -9.89 13.25 -11.10
C LEU A 42 -9.17 12.11 -11.83
N ARG A 43 -9.94 11.27 -12.53
CA ARG A 43 -9.38 10.21 -13.38
C ARG A 43 -8.47 10.79 -14.46
N ASP A 44 -8.95 11.78 -15.20
CA ASP A 44 -8.18 12.37 -16.31
C ASP A 44 -6.88 13.03 -15.81
N ILE A 45 -6.91 13.70 -14.64
CA ILE A 45 -5.70 14.27 -14.03
C ILE A 45 -4.73 13.18 -13.56
N CYS A 46 -5.23 12.12 -12.92
CA CYS A 46 -4.41 11.00 -12.42
C CYS A 46 -3.90 10.09 -13.55
N GLU A 47 -4.46 10.19 -14.75
CA GLU A 47 -3.99 9.51 -15.96
C GLU A 47 -3.04 10.37 -16.80
N ALA A 48 -3.07 11.70 -16.62
CA ALA A 48 -2.21 12.61 -17.35
C ALA A 48 -0.72 12.45 -16.99
N ASP A 49 0.12 12.33 -18.02
CA ASP A 49 1.58 12.24 -17.88
C ASP A 49 2.19 13.44 -17.15
N ALA A 50 1.56 14.61 -17.25
CA ALA A 50 1.99 15.84 -16.59
C ALA A 50 2.01 15.75 -15.05
N LEU A 51 1.30 14.78 -14.45
CA LEU A 51 1.39 14.49 -13.02
C LEU A 51 2.61 13.61 -12.69
N TRP A 52 2.87 12.62 -13.53
CA TRP A 52 3.85 11.56 -13.26
C TRP A 52 5.28 11.94 -13.65
N GLU A 53 5.45 12.75 -14.69
CA GLU A 53 6.74 13.27 -15.12
C GLU A 53 7.52 13.99 -14.00
N PRO A 54 6.97 15.04 -13.33
CA PRO A 54 7.70 15.72 -12.26
C PRO A 54 7.99 14.79 -11.07
N LEU A 55 7.08 13.86 -10.76
CA LEU A 55 7.28 12.86 -9.71
C LEU A 55 8.42 11.87 -10.05
N ALA A 56 8.49 11.42 -11.30
CA ALA A 56 9.56 10.54 -11.77
C ALA A 56 10.89 11.29 -11.80
N ASN A 57 10.92 12.52 -12.30
CA ASN A 57 12.11 13.38 -12.36
C ASN A 57 12.64 13.71 -10.96
N ALA A 58 11.77 14.00 -9.98
CA ALA A 58 12.17 14.21 -8.59
C ALA A 58 12.91 12.98 -8.00
N ASN A 59 12.61 11.77 -8.48
CA ASN A 59 13.27 10.54 -8.08
C ASN A 59 14.39 10.10 -9.04
N SER A 60 14.74 10.95 -10.02
CA SER A 60 15.72 10.63 -11.08
C SER A 60 15.38 9.34 -11.85
N TRP A 61 14.09 9.08 -12.06
CA TRP A 61 13.62 7.91 -12.79
C TRP A 61 13.46 8.23 -14.28
N GLY A 62 14.12 7.44 -15.12
CA GLY A 62 13.98 7.52 -16.57
C GLY A 62 12.74 6.76 -17.09
N ARG A 63 12.30 7.16 -18.29
CA ARG A 63 11.23 6.53 -19.06
C ARG A 63 11.82 5.77 -20.25
N LEU A 64 11.17 4.69 -20.68
CA LEU A 64 11.49 4.05 -21.97
C LEU A 64 10.71 4.73 -23.10
N ASP A 65 11.23 4.72 -24.33
CA ASP A 65 10.70 5.50 -25.45
C ASP A 65 9.24 5.19 -25.84
N GLN A 66 8.68 4.07 -25.38
CA GLN A 66 7.30 3.65 -25.66
C GLN A 66 6.40 3.57 -24.41
N GLU A 67 6.91 3.89 -23.22
CA GLU A 67 6.19 3.76 -21.95
C GLU A 67 5.61 5.13 -21.54
N THR A 68 4.37 5.18 -21.03
CA THR A 68 3.84 6.43 -20.45
C THR A 68 4.54 6.75 -19.13
N TRP A 69 4.57 8.02 -18.70
CA TRP A 69 5.23 8.37 -17.43
C TRP A 69 4.60 7.65 -16.24
N LYS A 70 3.28 7.44 -16.27
CA LYS A 70 2.56 6.63 -15.27
C LYS A 70 3.07 5.19 -15.18
N GLN A 71 3.26 4.54 -16.34
CA GLN A 71 3.74 3.17 -16.40
C GLN A 71 5.19 3.07 -15.92
N ALA A 72 6.06 3.97 -16.38
CA ALA A 72 7.46 4.01 -15.95
C ALA A 72 7.58 4.25 -14.44
N TYR A 73 6.80 5.19 -13.90
CA TYR A 73 6.73 5.45 -12.47
C TYR A 73 6.25 4.21 -11.70
N LYS A 74 5.20 3.54 -12.18
CA LYS A 74 4.68 2.31 -11.57
C LYS A 74 5.74 1.20 -11.56
N ARG A 75 6.44 0.99 -12.67
CA ARG A 75 7.51 -0.02 -12.79
C ARG A 75 8.64 0.25 -11.81
N GLN A 76 9.16 1.47 -11.80
CA GLN A 76 10.26 1.85 -10.91
C GLN A 76 9.85 1.75 -9.44
N LYS A 77 8.67 2.28 -9.09
CA LYS A 77 8.12 2.18 -7.73
C LYS A 77 7.91 0.73 -7.28
N ALA A 78 7.53 -0.15 -8.21
CA ALA A 78 7.37 -1.57 -7.93
C ALA A 78 8.69 -2.29 -7.60
N GLU A 79 9.85 -1.67 -7.81
CA GLU A 79 11.17 -2.21 -7.43
C GLU A 79 11.66 -1.73 -6.05
N LEU A 80 10.96 -0.77 -5.44
CA LEU A 80 11.39 -0.12 -4.21
C LEU A 80 10.76 -0.74 -2.96
N CYS A 81 11.53 -0.71 -1.88
CA CYS A 81 11.03 -1.00 -0.55
C CYS A 81 9.96 0.02 -0.17
N THR A 82 8.79 -0.46 0.23
CA THR A 82 7.65 0.38 0.64
C THR A 82 7.96 1.28 1.84
N CYS A 83 8.91 0.90 2.71
CA CYS A 83 9.30 1.70 3.87
C CYS A 83 10.41 2.71 3.56
N CYS A 84 11.55 2.27 3.02
CA CYS A 84 12.73 3.12 2.88
C CYS A 84 13.00 3.63 1.46
N GLN A 85 12.14 3.29 0.49
CA GLN A 85 12.25 3.68 -0.92
C GLN A 85 13.58 3.26 -1.60
N LYS A 86 14.35 2.35 -0.99
CA LYS A 86 15.55 1.76 -1.61
C LYS A 86 15.16 0.56 -2.47
N ARG A 87 15.86 0.36 -3.60
CA ARG A 87 15.67 -0.81 -4.46
C ARG A 87 15.90 -2.09 -3.68
N THR A 88 14.99 -3.05 -3.82
CA THR A 88 15.09 -4.36 -3.17
C THR A 88 14.58 -5.45 -4.09
N LYS A 89 15.29 -6.58 -4.16
CA LYS A 89 14.79 -7.77 -4.86
C LYS A 89 13.81 -8.58 -4.01
N TYR A 90 13.79 -8.34 -2.70
CA TYR A 90 12.95 -9.07 -1.75
C TYR A 90 11.47 -8.67 -1.87
N LEU A 91 10.63 -9.68 -2.05
CA LEU A 91 9.18 -9.56 -2.06
C LEU A 91 8.65 -10.20 -0.77
N PHE A 92 7.98 -9.41 0.05
CA PHE A 92 7.40 -9.89 1.28
C PHE A 92 6.10 -10.66 0.98
N ALA A 93 6.22 -11.99 0.92
CA ALA A 93 5.22 -12.90 0.35
C ALA A 93 3.79 -12.72 0.91
N ILE A 94 3.66 -12.35 2.18
CA ILE A 94 2.34 -12.22 2.84
C ILE A 94 1.58 -11.00 2.36
N THR A 95 2.25 -9.86 2.22
CA THR A 95 1.61 -8.62 1.77
C THR A 95 1.69 -8.43 0.26
N GLY A 96 2.51 -9.22 -0.43
CA GLY A 96 2.84 -9.05 -1.84
C GLY A 96 3.58 -7.73 -2.13
N CYS A 97 4.07 -7.03 -1.11
CA CYS A 97 4.79 -5.77 -1.29
C CYS A 97 6.30 -5.98 -1.22
N ARG A 98 7.07 -5.08 -1.82
CA ARG A 98 8.52 -5.06 -1.65
C ARG A 98 8.87 -4.42 -0.32
N LEU A 99 9.63 -5.16 0.48
CA LEU A 99 10.18 -4.73 1.76
C LEU A 99 11.66 -5.10 1.73
N CYS A 100 12.54 -4.36 2.39
CA CYS A 100 13.92 -4.85 2.57
C CYS A 100 14.03 -5.49 3.95
N GLU A 101 14.95 -6.44 4.09
CA GLU A 101 15.20 -7.15 5.35
C GLU A 101 15.45 -6.19 6.52
N ALA A 102 16.17 -5.09 6.29
CA ALA A 102 16.40 -4.08 7.31
C ALA A 102 15.10 -3.41 7.79
N CYS A 103 14.16 -3.11 6.88
CA CYS A 103 12.88 -2.50 7.24
C CYS A 103 11.91 -3.50 7.89
N GLU A 104 11.98 -4.77 7.50
CA GLU A 104 11.26 -5.86 8.16
C GLU A 104 11.69 -5.98 9.62
N HIS A 105 13.00 -6.09 9.87
CA HIS A 105 13.56 -6.21 11.22
C HIS A 105 13.39 -4.93 12.05
N ALA A 106 13.45 -3.74 11.44
CA ALA A 106 13.25 -2.48 12.15
C ALA A 106 11.80 -2.26 12.60
N ASN A 107 10.83 -2.93 11.97
CA ASN A 107 9.40 -2.76 12.28
C ASN A 107 8.74 -4.10 12.61
N PRO A 108 9.18 -4.79 13.68
CA PRO A 108 8.67 -6.11 14.02
C PRO A 108 7.19 -6.07 14.40
N HIS A 109 6.70 -4.96 14.98
CA HIS A 109 5.29 -4.79 15.29
C HIS A 109 4.38 -4.83 14.04
N ARG A 110 4.90 -4.44 12.86
CA ARG A 110 4.13 -4.36 11.61
C ARG A 110 4.33 -5.59 10.72
N TYR A 111 5.56 -6.09 10.61
CA TYR A 111 5.91 -7.14 9.65
C TYR A 111 6.28 -8.48 10.29
N SER A 112 6.38 -8.58 11.63
CA SER A 112 6.59 -9.87 12.28
C SER A 112 5.43 -10.80 12.00
N LEU A 113 5.78 -12.07 11.87
CA LEU A 113 4.81 -13.13 11.72
C LEU A 113 4.46 -13.71 13.08
N VAL A 114 3.25 -14.24 13.17
CA VAL A 114 2.77 -15.05 14.29
C VAL A 114 2.09 -16.28 13.73
N THR A 115 2.27 -17.41 14.41
CA THR A 115 1.57 -18.65 14.07
C THR A 115 0.13 -18.61 14.54
N ALA A 116 -0.71 -19.49 14.00
CA ALA A 116 -2.08 -19.68 14.51
C ALA A 116 -2.09 -19.94 16.03
N CYS A 117 -1.17 -20.79 16.52
CA CYS A 117 -1.06 -21.16 17.93
C CYS A 117 -0.72 -19.93 18.80
N GLU A 118 0.27 -19.15 18.40
CA GLU A 118 0.63 -17.91 19.11
C GLU A 118 -0.52 -16.90 19.09
N ALA A 119 -1.26 -16.78 17.98
CA ALA A 119 -2.41 -15.90 17.90
C ALA A 119 -3.56 -16.33 18.84
N THR A 120 -3.79 -17.64 18.99
CA THR A 120 -4.80 -18.15 19.92
C THR A 120 -4.37 -18.01 21.39
N GLU A 121 -3.11 -18.31 21.70
CA GLU A 121 -2.61 -18.36 23.08
C GLU A 121 -2.27 -16.97 23.63
N HIS A 122 -1.60 -16.13 22.85
CA HIS A 122 -1.13 -14.81 23.30
C HIS A 122 -2.11 -13.68 23.03
N TYR A 123 -2.95 -13.80 22.00
CA TYR A 123 -3.90 -12.74 21.60
C TYR A 123 -5.36 -13.12 21.85
N GLY A 124 -5.65 -14.34 22.32
CA GLY A 124 -7.00 -14.78 22.65
C GLY A 124 -7.94 -14.89 21.45
N LEU A 125 -7.42 -14.95 20.22
CA LEU A 125 -8.25 -15.06 19.03
C LEU A 125 -8.83 -16.47 18.88
N SER A 126 -10.09 -16.58 18.46
CA SER A 126 -10.69 -17.86 18.08
C SER A 126 -10.25 -18.29 16.68
N ALA A 127 -10.37 -19.58 16.38
CA ALA A 127 -10.11 -20.12 15.04
C ALA A 127 -10.99 -19.45 13.96
N VAL A 128 -12.21 -19.02 14.31
CA VAL A 128 -13.13 -18.31 13.41
C VAL A 128 -12.59 -16.92 13.07
N ASN A 129 -12.06 -16.19 14.05
CA ASN A 129 -11.47 -14.87 13.81
C ASN A 129 -10.23 -14.96 12.90
N LEU A 130 -9.43 -16.01 13.05
CA LEU A 130 -8.25 -16.25 12.19
C LEU A 130 -8.62 -16.58 10.73
N LEU A 131 -9.81 -17.14 10.47
CA LEU A 131 -10.30 -17.38 9.11
C LEU A 131 -10.72 -16.09 8.40
N ASN A 132 -11.13 -15.07 9.16
CA ASN A 132 -11.55 -13.77 8.64
C ASN A 132 -10.37 -12.83 8.34
N LEU A 133 -9.15 -13.17 8.79
CA LEU A 133 -7.95 -12.41 8.45
C LEU A 133 -7.55 -12.63 6.99
N LYS A 134 -6.79 -11.68 6.43
CA LYS A 134 -6.21 -11.85 5.09
C LYS A 134 -5.38 -13.12 5.07
N GLY A 135 -5.59 -13.92 4.01
CA GLY A 135 -5.23 -15.33 3.98
C GLY A 135 -3.81 -15.62 4.50
N PRO A 136 -3.65 -16.60 5.40
CA PRO A 136 -2.35 -16.90 5.98
C PRO A 136 -1.38 -17.42 4.92
N LEU A 137 -0.09 -17.10 5.10
CA LEU A 137 0.95 -17.82 4.38
C LEU A 137 1.04 -19.22 4.98
N LYS A 138 0.73 -20.22 4.16
CA LYS A 138 0.85 -21.63 4.55
C LYS A 138 2.20 -22.15 4.10
N LYS A 139 3.04 -22.58 5.05
CA LYS A 139 4.31 -23.24 4.76
C LYS A 139 4.47 -24.43 5.70
N LEU A 140 4.74 -25.61 5.15
CA LEU A 140 4.95 -26.86 5.90
C LEU A 140 3.79 -27.21 6.85
N GLY A 141 2.55 -26.92 6.47
CA GLY A 141 1.36 -27.19 7.30
C GLY A 141 1.10 -26.17 8.41
N THR A 142 1.97 -25.17 8.59
CA THR A 142 1.77 -24.07 9.52
C THR A 142 1.21 -22.84 8.81
N SER A 143 0.21 -22.20 9.41
CA SER A 143 -0.35 -20.92 8.97
C SER A 143 0.33 -19.76 9.70
N PHE A 144 0.89 -18.83 8.94
CA PHE A 144 1.51 -17.60 9.43
C PHE A 144 0.64 -16.39 9.10
N TYR A 145 0.47 -15.52 10.09
CA TYR A 145 -0.31 -14.28 10.01
C TYR A 145 0.57 -13.09 10.35
N LEU A 146 0.18 -11.89 9.88
CA LEU A 146 0.85 -10.66 10.30
C LEU A 146 0.47 -10.33 11.73
N ARG A 147 1.47 -10.05 12.56
CA ARG A 147 1.27 -9.64 13.96
C ARG A 147 0.35 -8.43 14.07
N CYS A 148 0.50 -7.44 13.18
CA CYS A 148 -0.34 -6.23 13.23
C CYS A 148 -1.82 -6.53 12.94
N GLU A 149 -2.12 -7.44 12.02
CA GLU A 149 -3.51 -7.82 11.70
C GLU A 149 -4.12 -8.64 12.84
N VAL A 150 -3.35 -9.55 13.44
CA VAL A 150 -3.75 -10.31 14.63
C VAL A 150 -4.02 -9.38 15.82
N ALA A 151 -3.12 -8.43 16.09
CA ALA A 151 -3.29 -7.47 17.17
C ALA A 151 -4.50 -6.56 16.96
N GLN A 152 -4.75 -6.11 15.72
CA GLN A 152 -5.93 -5.32 15.38
C GLN A 152 -7.23 -6.13 15.55
N ALA A 153 -7.26 -7.37 15.09
CA ALA A 153 -8.42 -8.24 15.25
C ALA A 153 -8.69 -8.56 16.72
N ALA A 154 -7.63 -8.76 17.53
CA ALA A 154 -7.77 -8.97 18.96
C ALA A 154 -8.34 -7.72 19.65
N ALA A 155 -7.83 -6.53 19.32
CA ALA A 155 -8.37 -5.27 19.84
C ALA A 155 -9.83 -5.03 19.43
N ALA A 156 -10.23 -5.45 18.23
CA ALA A 156 -11.60 -5.36 17.75
C ALA A 156 -12.56 -6.36 18.41
N ALA A 157 -12.06 -7.49 18.93
CA ALA A 157 -12.86 -8.52 19.58
C ALA A 157 -13.14 -8.25 21.08
N VAL A 158 -12.41 -7.30 21.70
CA VAL A 158 -12.55 -6.91 23.11
C VAL A 158 -13.55 -5.75 23.29
N ASN A 159 -13.87 -5.03 22.21
CA ASN A 159 -14.91 -3.99 22.19
C ASN A 159 -16.25 -4.57 21.71
#